data_AF-A0A7X6VHE9-F1
#
_entry.id   AF-A0A7X6VHE9-F1
#
_cell.length_a   1.000
_cell.length_b   1.000
_cell.length_c   1.000
_cell.angle_alpha   90.00
_cell.angle_beta   90.00
_cell.angle_gamma   90.00
#
_symmetry.space_group_name_H-M   'P 1'
#
loop_
_entity.id
_entity.type
_entity.pdbx_description
1 polymer ?
#
loop_
_entity_poly.entity_id
_entity_poly.type
_entity_poly.pdbx_seq_one_letter_code
_entity_poly.pdbx_strand_id
1 'polypeptide(L)'
;MKLIKRNLLSAFLFALIIAVSILIYLLLPCEKGSFDKLMIGCVVGSELLSFLNVLIFNTAAGKNQLSLTAGGYTSSIVYVVLSAAIAILFSIYYKQAEKTFLILMSVLTVVFVIVSILIYIIGKATASNAAKVERSSAAFKKFEYTMESICRDNENYEYSATFDKIMEAIKSCDQSSYVDTDNEIYGCLEQLKDQMKNNEIENEKIVAICEKIVALIKQRGTEVNNLKLG
;
A
#
# COMPACT_ATOMS: atom_id res chain seq x y z
N MET A 1 -10.95 -6.57 9.17
CA MET A 1 -10.82 -6.65 10.65
C MET A 1 -10.78 -5.22 11.20
N LYS A 2 -11.77 -4.78 12.02
CA LYS A 2 -11.83 -3.38 12.53
C LYS A 2 -10.52 -3.02 13.23
N LEU A 3 -9.97 -1.82 13.00
CA LEU A 3 -8.71 -1.29 13.57
C LEU A 3 -8.51 -1.67 15.05
N ILE A 4 -9.59 -1.56 15.83
CA ILE A 4 -9.66 -1.93 17.25
C ILE A 4 -9.20 -3.37 17.50
N LYS A 5 -9.64 -4.35 16.70
CA LYS A 5 -9.25 -5.77 16.86
C LYS A 5 -7.78 -6.01 16.52
N ARG A 6 -7.21 -5.28 15.54
CA ARG A 6 -5.77 -5.38 15.20
C ARG A 6 -4.92 -4.80 16.31
N ASN A 7 -5.26 -3.62 16.81
CA ASN A 7 -4.54 -2.98 17.91
C ASN A 7 -4.63 -3.79 19.21
N LEU A 8 -5.77 -4.42 19.48
CA LEU A 8 -5.95 -5.27 20.66
C LEU A 8 -5.12 -6.56 20.58
N LEU A 9 -5.04 -7.19 19.40
CA LEU A 9 -4.15 -8.33 19.17
C LEU A 9 -2.68 -7.93 19.33
N SER A 10 -2.27 -6.81 18.72
CA SER A 10 -0.90 -6.29 18.86
C SER A 10 -0.55 -5.97 20.31
N ALA A 11 -1.48 -5.38 21.07
CA ALA A 11 -1.30 -5.09 22.49
C ALA A 11 -1.17 -6.36 23.35
N PHE A 12 -1.95 -7.40 23.05
CA PHE A 12 -1.84 -8.68 23.74
C PHE A 12 -0.50 -9.37 23.47
N LEU A 13 -0.08 -9.44 22.20
CA LEU A 13 1.23 -9.99 21.83
C LEU A 13 2.38 -9.21 22.47
N PHE A 14 2.24 -7.88 22.52
CA PHE A 14 3.21 -7.00 23.16
C PHE A 14 3.33 -7.24 24.67
N ALA A 15 2.20 -7.35 25.38
CA ALA A 15 2.19 -7.67 26.79
C ALA A 15 2.85 -9.03 27.09
N LEU A 16 2.65 -10.01 26.20
CA LEU A 16 3.29 -11.32 26.30
C LEU A 16 4.82 -11.23 26.12
N ILE A 17 5.30 -10.43 25.16
CA ILE A 17 6.74 -10.22 24.95
C ILE A 17 7.39 -9.58 26.18
N ILE A 18 6.81 -8.50 26.71
CA ILE A 18 7.32 -7.85 27.94
C ILE A 18 7.34 -8.86 29.09
N ALA A 19 6.27 -9.63 29.28
CA ALA A 19 6.18 -10.61 30.36
C ALA A 19 7.28 -11.66 30.25
N VAL A 20 7.57 -12.14 29.03
CA VAL A 20 8.68 -13.08 28.76
C VAL A 20 10.03 -12.42 29.06
N SER A 21 10.28 -11.20 28.61
CA SER A 21 11.53 -10.46 28.86
C SER A 21 11.78 -10.26 30.36
N ILE A 22 10.74 -9.90 31.13
CA ILE A 22 10.81 -9.78 32.60
C ILE A 22 11.03 -11.15 33.25
N LEU A 23 10.34 -12.20 32.80
CA LEU A 23 10.45 -13.55 33.37
C LEU A 23 11.85 -14.14 33.15
N ILE A 24 12.45 -13.93 31.97
CA ILE A 24 13.85 -14.30 31.69
C ILE A 24 14.79 -13.58 32.64
N TYR A 25 14.60 -12.27 32.84
CA TYR A 25 15.39 -11.49 33.80
C TYR A 25 15.24 -11.98 35.25
N LEU A 26 14.04 -12.43 35.64
CA LEU A 26 13.79 -12.97 36.97
C LEU A 26 14.45 -14.33 37.19
N LEU A 27 14.42 -15.21 36.19
CA LEU A 27 14.94 -16.58 36.25
C LEU A 27 16.47 -16.68 36.14
N LEU A 28 17.16 -15.62 35.73
CA LEU A 28 18.63 -15.60 35.67
C LEU A 28 19.24 -15.77 37.08
N PRO A 29 20.03 -16.83 37.33
CA PRO A 29 20.55 -17.17 38.67
C PRO A 29 21.75 -16.32 39.12
N CYS A 30 22.04 -15.21 38.44
CA CYS A 30 23.19 -14.34 38.73
C CYS A 30 22.81 -13.20 39.69
N GLU A 31 23.78 -12.73 40.49
CA GLU A 31 23.63 -11.47 41.24
C GLU A 31 23.35 -10.32 40.27
N LYS A 32 22.19 -9.69 40.45
CA LYS A 32 21.66 -8.66 39.54
C LYS A 32 22.38 -7.34 39.81
N GLY A 33 23.36 -7.02 38.98
CA GLY A 33 24.10 -5.76 39.05
C GLY A 33 23.28 -4.57 38.55
N SER A 34 23.79 -3.35 38.79
CA SER A 34 23.22 -2.11 38.24
C SER A 34 23.18 -2.13 36.71
N PHE A 35 24.21 -2.71 36.08
CA PHE A 35 24.30 -2.84 34.63
C PHE A 35 23.23 -3.78 34.04
N ASP A 36 22.87 -4.86 34.74
CA ASP A 36 21.81 -5.78 34.30
C ASP A 36 20.42 -5.10 34.32
N LYS A 37 20.18 -4.25 35.32
CA LYS A 37 18.95 -3.43 35.41
C LYS A 37 18.87 -2.42 34.25
N LEU A 38 20.00 -1.84 33.88
CA LEU A 38 20.07 -0.91 32.75
C LEU A 38 19.82 -1.63 31.42
N MET A 39 20.43 -2.80 31.20
CA MET A 39 20.22 -3.59 29.98
C MET A 39 18.76 -4.00 29.80
N ILE A 40 18.11 -4.53 30.85
CA ILE A 40 16.68 -4.89 30.75
C ILE A 40 15.80 -3.65 30.55
N GLY A 41 16.15 -2.52 31.18
CA GLY A 41 15.45 -1.25 30.95
C GLY A 41 15.52 -0.78 29.50
N CYS A 42 16.70 -0.88 28.85
CA CYS A 42 16.86 -0.56 27.44
C CYS A 42 16.11 -1.54 26.52
N VAL A 43 16.08 -2.84 26.84
CA VAL A 43 15.32 -3.84 26.06
C VAL A 43 13.82 -3.54 26.16
N VAL A 44 13.27 -3.37 27.36
CA VAL A 44 11.86 -3.02 27.56
C VAL A 44 11.52 -1.67 26.92
N GLY A 45 12.42 -0.70 27.00
CA GLY A 45 12.28 0.58 26.31
C GLY A 45 12.20 0.42 24.78
N SER A 46 13.05 -0.44 24.21
CA SER A 46 13.04 -0.74 22.77
C SER A 46 11.75 -1.45 22.34
N GLU A 47 11.23 -2.36 23.17
CA GLU A 47 9.95 -3.02 22.99
C GLU A 47 8.81 -1.98 22.98
N LEU A 48 8.76 -1.08 23.96
CA LEU A 48 7.76 0.00 24.05
C LEU A 48 7.79 0.92 22.83
N LEU A 49 8.98 1.33 22.39
CA LEU A 49 9.14 2.16 21.20
C LEU A 49 8.68 1.44 19.94
N SER A 50 9.02 0.14 19.83
CA SER A 50 8.60 -0.72 18.72
C SER A 50 7.07 -0.90 18.67
N PHE A 51 6.43 -1.04 19.83
CA PHE A 51 4.98 -1.10 19.94
C PHE A 51 4.30 0.21 19.53
N LEU A 52 4.83 1.34 20.00
CA LEU A 52 4.33 2.65 19.59
C LEU A 52 4.43 2.83 18.07
N ASN A 53 5.55 2.39 17.47
CA ASN A 53 5.75 2.39 16.03
C ASN A 53 4.68 1.54 15.32
N VAL A 54 4.43 0.31 15.77
CA VAL A 54 3.37 -0.55 15.23
C VAL A 54 1.99 0.09 15.33
N LEU A 55 1.67 0.76 16.43
CA LEU A 55 0.40 1.48 16.59
C LEU A 55 0.27 2.65 15.60
N ILE A 56 1.33 3.42 15.40
CA ILE A 56 1.38 4.52 14.42
C ILE A 56 1.14 3.97 13.02
N PHE A 57 1.87 2.92 12.62
CA PHE A 57 1.73 2.30 11.30
C PHE A 57 0.36 1.66 11.09
N ASN A 58 -0.20 0.96 12.08
CA ASN A 58 -1.56 0.41 11.98
C ASN A 58 -2.62 1.49 11.84
N THR A 59 -2.46 2.62 12.55
CA THR A 59 -3.40 3.74 12.49
C THR A 59 -3.30 4.46 11.14
N ALA A 60 -2.08 4.66 10.65
CA ALA A 60 -1.84 5.32 9.37
C ALA A 60 -2.23 4.48 8.15
N ALA A 61 -2.07 3.16 8.21
CA ALA A 61 -2.23 2.27 7.06
C ALA A 61 -3.67 2.13 6.53
N GLY A 62 -4.70 2.58 7.28
CA GLY A 62 -6.10 2.49 6.85
C GLY A 62 -6.48 1.10 6.34
N LYS A 63 -7.30 1.02 5.27
CA LYS A 63 -7.77 -0.26 4.71
C LYS A 63 -6.83 -0.92 3.68
N ASN A 64 -5.99 -0.19 2.95
CA ASN A 64 -5.30 -0.74 1.76
C ASN A 64 -3.80 -0.42 1.65
N GLN A 65 -3.11 -0.02 2.73
CA GLN A 65 -1.67 0.32 2.67
C GLN A 65 -0.79 -0.85 3.14
N LEU A 66 -0.73 -1.93 2.35
CA LEU A 66 0.05 -3.13 2.67
C LEU A 66 1.54 -2.82 2.84
N SER A 67 2.11 -2.00 1.96
CA SER A 67 3.53 -1.60 2.01
C SER A 67 3.88 -0.86 3.31
N LEU A 68 3.02 0.08 3.73
CA LEU A 68 3.20 0.84 4.97
C LEU A 68 3.12 -0.08 6.20
N THR A 69 2.17 -1.01 6.18
CA THR A 69 1.98 -2.00 7.25
C THR A 69 3.18 -2.94 7.36
N ALA A 70 3.57 -3.57 6.24
CA ALA A 70 4.66 -4.55 6.22
C ALA A 70 6.01 -3.92 6.60
N GLY A 71 6.35 -2.76 6.04
CA GLY A 71 7.57 -2.04 6.38
C GLY A 71 7.63 -1.66 7.87
N GLY A 72 6.52 -1.17 8.42
CA GLY A 72 6.41 -0.85 9.84
C GLY A 72 6.69 -2.07 10.73
N TYR A 73 6.03 -3.20 10.48
CA TYR A 73 6.27 -4.43 11.25
C TYR A 73 7.71 -4.94 11.12
N THR A 74 8.26 -4.98 9.90
CA THR A 74 9.63 -5.46 9.68
C THR A 74 10.65 -4.59 10.42
N SER A 75 10.53 -3.26 10.34
CA SER A 75 11.44 -2.36 11.06
C SER A 75 11.38 -2.56 12.58
N SER A 76 10.17 -2.70 13.13
CA SER A 76 9.91 -2.94 14.55
C SER A 76 10.49 -4.27 15.04
N ILE A 77 10.36 -5.35 14.25
CA ILE A 77 10.91 -6.66 14.60
C ILE A 77 12.44 -6.61 14.57
N VAL A 78 13.03 -6.08 13.49
CA VAL A 78 14.50 -5.99 13.36
C VAL A 78 15.09 -5.19 14.52
N TYR A 79 14.49 -4.05 14.87
CA TYR A 79 14.98 -3.22 15.98
C TYR A 79 14.97 -3.94 17.33
N VAL A 80 13.89 -4.64 17.68
CA VAL A 80 13.79 -5.37 18.94
C VAL A 80 14.75 -6.56 18.97
N VAL A 81 14.84 -7.33 17.88
CA VAL A 81 15.76 -8.48 17.78
C VAL A 81 17.21 -8.01 17.89
N LEU A 82 17.58 -6.92 17.22
CA LEU A 82 18.94 -6.38 17.30
C LEU A 82 19.26 -5.86 18.70
N SER A 83 18.31 -5.15 19.33
CA SER A 83 18.43 -4.65 20.71
C SER A 83 18.64 -5.77 21.71
N ALA A 84 17.86 -6.86 21.60
CA ALA A 84 17.99 -8.04 22.44
C ALA A 84 19.33 -8.76 22.20
N ALA A 85 19.75 -8.92 20.94
CA ALA A 85 21.04 -9.54 20.61
C ALA A 85 22.23 -8.76 21.18
N ILE A 86 22.20 -7.43 21.08
CA ILE A 86 23.22 -6.54 21.66
C ILE A 86 23.23 -6.67 23.19
N ALA A 87 22.06 -6.68 23.84
CA ALA A 87 21.96 -6.86 25.29
C ALA A 87 22.55 -8.21 25.76
N ILE A 88 22.27 -9.30 25.03
CA ILE A 88 22.85 -10.63 25.33
C ILE A 88 24.38 -10.60 25.15
N LEU A 89 24.88 -10.03 24.06
CA LEU A 89 26.33 -9.93 23.80
C LEU A 89 27.05 -9.15 24.90
N PHE A 90 26.51 -8.01 25.33
CA PHE A 90 27.10 -7.20 26.40
C PHE A 90 27.00 -7.88 27.78
N SER A 91 25.95 -8.64 28.03
CA SER A 91 25.79 -9.43 29.25
C SER A 91 26.82 -10.56 29.37
N ILE A 92 27.22 -11.17 28.25
CA ILE A 92 28.21 -12.28 28.23
C ILE A 92 29.65 -11.76 28.18
N TYR A 93 29.95 -10.84 27.26
CA TYR A 93 31.34 -10.50 26.91
C TYR A 93 31.83 -9.15 27.46
N TYR A 94 30.94 -8.21 27.79
CA TYR A 94 31.31 -6.81 28.05
C TYR A 94 30.63 -6.22 29.31
N LYS A 95 30.56 -7.00 30.40
CA LYS A 95 29.88 -6.64 31.67
C LYS A 95 30.28 -5.30 32.31
N GLN A 96 31.42 -4.73 31.95
CA GLN A 96 31.92 -3.47 32.53
C GLN A 96 31.83 -2.27 31.57
N ALA A 97 31.33 -2.46 30.35
CA ALA A 97 31.32 -1.43 29.30
C ALA A 97 29.97 -0.67 29.22
N GLU A 98 29.47 -0.17 30.35
CA GLU A 98 28.14 0.46 30.46
C GLU A 98 27.96 1.66 29.51
N LYS A 99 28.94 2.56 29.47
CA LYS A 99 28.89 3.75 28.60
C LYS A 99 28.82 3.37 27.13
N THR A 100 29.59 2.35 26.73
CA THR A 100 29.61 1.85 25.35
C THR A 100 28.26 1.25 24.96
N PHE A 101 27.63 0.49 25.86
CA PHE A 101 26.29 -0.06 25.65
C PHE A 101 25.25 1.05 25.43
N LEU A 102 25.24 2.08 26.30
CA LEU A 102 24.32 3.21 26.19
C LEU A 102 24.48 3.98 24.88
N ILE A 103 25.72 4.24 24.46
CA ILE A 103 26.01 4.91 23.19
C ILE A 103 25.46 4.07 22.03
N LEU A 104 25.73 2.76 22.03
CA LEU A 104 25.27 1.86 20.96
C LEU A 104 23.75 1.80 20.89
N MET A 105 23.07 1.66 22.03
CA MET A 105 21.59 1.64 22.09
C MET A 105 20.98 2.97 21.66
N SER A 106 21.61 4.09 22.00
CA SER A 106 21.17 5.42 21.57
C SER A 106 21.28 5.58 20.05
N VAL A 107 22.43 5.21 19.47
CA VAL A 107 22.65 5.24 18.02
C VAL A 107 21.66 4.34 17.30
N LEU A 108 21.46 3.12 17.79
CA LEU A 108 20.51 2.17 17.22
C LEU A 108 19.07 2.74 17.23
N THR A 109 18.68 3.37 18.32
CA THR A 109 17.36 3.99 18.47
C THR A 109 17.17 5.15 17.47
N VAL A 110 18.18 6.01 17.31
CA VAL A 110 18.14 7.10 16.33
C VAL A 110 17.99 6.56 14.90
N VAL A 111 18.76 5.54 14.53
CA VAL A 111 18.66 4.89 13.22
C VAL A 111 17.26 4.31 13.00
N PHE A 112 16.70 3.63 14.01
CA PHE A 112 15.35 3.07 13.93
C PHE A 112 14.28 4.15 13.68
N VAL A 113 14.37 5.29 14.37
CA VAL A 113 13.44 6.41 14.17
C VAL A 113 13.54 6.97 12.75
N ILE A 114 14.76 7.18 12.24
CA ILE A 114 14.98 7.67 10.87
C ILE A 114 14.40 6.70 9.84
N VAL A 115 14.70 5.40 9.97
CA VAL A 115 14.19 4.36 9.07
C VAL A 115 12.67 4.30 9.12
N SER A 116 12.05 4.39 10.30
CA SER A 116 10.60 4.39 10.46
C SER A 116 9.95 5.58 9.74
N ILE A 117 10.54 6.78 9.85
CA ILE A 117 10.06 7.97 9.13
C ILE A 117 10.16 7.77 7.61
N LEU A 118 11.29 7.24 7.12
CA LEU A 118 11.46 6.97 5.67
C LEU A 118 10.43 5.96 5.15
N ILE A 119 10.21 4.86 5.88
CA ILE A 119 9.19 3.86 5.53
C ILE A 119 7.80 4.50 5.49
N TYR A 120 7.49 5.39 6.43
CA TYR A 120 6.21 6.09 6.44
C TYR A 120 6.01 6.97 5.19
N ILE A 121 7.02 7.78 4.84
CA ILE A 121 6.95 8.68 3.67
C ILE A 121 6.82 7.88 2.38
N ILE A 122 7.71 6.90 2.18
CA ILE A 122 7.74 6.07 0.97
C ILE A 122 6.47 5.21 0.87
N GLY A 123 6.07 4.58 1.97
CA GLY A 123 4.88 3.73 2.00
C GLY A 123 3.59 4.50 1.66
N LYS A 124 3.47 5.76 2.10
CA LYS A 124 2.33 6.62 1.76
C LYS A 124 2.33 7.00 0.27
N ALA A 125 3.49 7.34 -0.29
CA ALA A 125 3.62 7.65 -1.71
C ALA A 125 3.28 6.44 -2.59
N THR A 126 3.84 5.27 -2.27
CA THR A 126 3.57 4.01 -2.97
C THR A 126 2.10 3.62 -2.90
N ALA A 127 1.45 3.76 -1.74
CA ALA A 127 0.03 3.46 -1.59
C ALA A 127 -0.86 4.40 -2.43
N SER A 128 -0.53 5.69 -2.51
CA SER A 128 -1.25 6.64 -3.35
C SER A 128 -1.15 6.26 -4.83
N ASN A 129 0.04 5.89 -5.29
CA ASN A 129 0.26 5.47 -6.68
C ASN A 129 -0.46 4.15 -6.99
N ALA A 130 -0.39 3.16 -6.09
CA ALA A 130 -1.11 1.91 -6.22
C ALA A 130 -2.64 2.13 -6.31
N ALA A 131 -3.20 3.05 -5.53
CA ALA A 131 -4.61 3.38 -5.58
C ALA A 131 -5.02 4.04 -6.92
N LYS A 132 -4.15 4.86 -7.53
CA LYS A 132 -4.39 5.42 -8.88
C LYS A 132 -4.41 4.31 -9.93
N VAL A 133 -3.46 3.39 -9.88
CA VAL A 133 -3.40 2.22 -10.78
C VAL A 133 -4.64 1.34 -10.61
N GLU A 134 -5.03 1.04 -9.37
CA GLU A 134 -6.21 0.22 -9.07
C GLU A 134 -7.50 0.86 -9.62
N ARG A 135 -7.67 2.19 -9.44
CA ARG A 135 -8.82 2.93 -10.01
C ARG A 135 -8.82 2.89 -11.54
N SER A 136 -7.66 3.08 -12.17
CA SER A 136 -7.50 3.02 -13.62
C SER A 136 -7.86 1.63 -14.14
N SER A 137 -7.27 0.57 -13.60
CA SER A 137 -7.60 -0.81 -14.00
C SER A 137 -9.08 -1.16 -13.76
N ALA A 138 -9.70 -0.64 -12.68
CA ALA A 138 -11.13 -0.82 -12.46
C ALA A 138 -12.00 -0.09 -13.49
N ALA A 139 -11.61 1.11 -13.92
CA ALA A 139 -12.29 1.85 -14.98
C ALA A 139 -12.17 1.12 -16.33
N PHE A 140 -10.98 0.65 -16.68
CA PHE A 140 -10.77 -0.12 -17.91
C PHE A 140 -11.57 -1.41 -17.97
N LYS A 141 -11.65 -2.15 -16.86
CA LYS A 141 -12.54 -3.31 -16.79
C LYS A 141 -14.00 -2.94 -17.06
N LYS A 142 -14.48 -1.78 -16.57
CA LYS A 142 -15.82 -1.31 -16.90
C LYS A 142 -15.96 -0.99 -18.38
N PHE A 143 -14.95 -0.39 -19.01
CA PHE A 143 -14.98 -0.10 -20.45
C PHE A 143 -15.06 -1.39 -21.26
N GLU A 144 -14.22 -2.38 -20.91
CA GLU A 144 -14.23 -3.70 -21.52
C GLU A 144 -15.61 -4.37 -21.37
N TYR A 145 -16.19 -4.39 -20.17
CA TYR A 145 -17.52 -4.98 -19.95
C TYR A 145 -18.63 -4.25 -20.72
N THR A 146 -18.62 -2.92 -20.73
CA THR A 146 -19.63 -2.14 -21.47
C THR A 146 -19.49 -2.39 -22.97
N MET A 147 -18.26 -2.39 -23.50
CA MET A 147 -18.01 -2.63 -24.92
C MET A 147 -18.30 -4.07 -25.32
N GLU A 148 -18.01 -5.06 -24.46
CA GLU A 148 -18.31 -6.47 -24.71
C GLU A 148 -19.83 -6.71 -24.77
N SER A 149 -20.59 -6.03 -23.90
CA SER A 149 -22.05 -6.02 -23.98
C SER A 149 -22.53 -5.43 -25.31
N ILE A 150 -21.95 -4.30 -25.76
CA ILE A 150 -22.31 -3.69 -27.05
C ILE A 150 -22.00 -4.65 -28.20
N CYS A 151 -20.81 -5.25 -28.25
CA CYS A 151 -20.45 -6.21 -29.29
C CYS A 151 -21.33 -7.45 -29.31
N ARG A 152 -21.66 -8.00 -28.13
CA ARG A 152 -22.48 -9.24 -28.02
C ARG A 152 -23.94 -9.00 -28.38
N ASP A 153 -24.48 -7.86 -27.99
CA ASP A 153 -25.88 -7.51 -28.21
C ASP A 153 -26.07 -6.80 -29.57
N ASN A 154 -25.00 -6.63 -30.37
CA ASN A 154 -25.05 -6.02 -31.69
C ASN A 154 -25.53 -7.00 -32.76
N GLU A 155 -26.77 -6.81 -33.24
CA GLU A 155 -27.31 -7.55 -34.38
C GLU A 155 -26.93 -6.92 -35.74
N ASN A 156 -26.30 -5.74 -35.73
CA ASN A 156 -26.03 -4.95 -36.93
C ASN A 156 -24.56 -5.08 -37.39
N TYR A 157 -24.35 -5.88 -38.46
CA TYR A 157 -23.01 -6.19 -38.97
C TYR A 157 -22.22 -4.96 -39.46
N GLU A 158 -22.90 -3.86 -39.80
CA GLU A 158 -22.28 -2.63 -40.31
C GLU A 158 -21.25 -2.02 -39.34
N TYR A 159 -21.50 -2.09 -38.02
CA TYR A 159 -20.66 -1.46 -37.00
C TYR A 159 -19.67 -2.41 -36.33
N SER A 160 -19.74 -3.72 -36.62
CA SER A 160 -18.94 -4.75 -35.96
C SER A 160 -17.44 -4.44 -36.00
N ALA A 161 -16.91 -4.10 -37.19
CA ALA A 161 -15.51 -3.76 -37.37
C ALA A 161 -15.06 -2.49 -36.60
N THR A 162 -15.96 -1.53 -36.41
CA THR A 162 -15.68 -0.30 -35.64
C THR A 162 -15.66 -0.60 -34.15
N PHE A 163 -16.60 -1.42 -33.68
CA PHE A 163 -16.66 -1.86 -32.30
C PHE A 163 -15.46 -2.71 -31.89
N ASP A 164 -15.02 -3.62 -32.76
CA ASP A 164 -13.80 -4.41 -32.54
C ASP A 164 -12.55 -3.52 -32.40
N LYS A 165 -12.43 -2.49 -33.26
CA LYS A 165 -11.34 -1.51 -33.15
C LYS A 165 -11.37 -0.75 -31.83
N ILE A 166 -12.55 -0.32 -31.36
CA ILE A 166 -12.69 0.37 -30.07
C ILE A 166 -12.31 -0.58 -28.93
N MET A 167 -12.78 -1.83 -28.97
CA MET A 167 -12.43 -2.86 -27.99
C MET A 167 -10.93 -3.12 -27.93
N GLU A 168 -10.27 -3.28 -29.07
CA GLU A 168 -8.81 -3.45 -29.13
C GLU A 168 -8.07 -2.21 -28.62
N ALA A 169 -8.55 -1.01 -28.94
CA ALA A 169 -7.97 0.24 -28.44
C ALA A 169 -8.08 0.36 -26.91
N ILE A 170 -9.20 -0.08 -26.32
CA ILE A 170 -9.38 -0.14 -24.86
C ILE A 170 -8.41 -1.16 -24.24
N LYS A 171 -8.28 -2.36 -24.81
CA LYS A 171 -7.38 -3.42 -24.30
C LYS A 171 -5.91 -3.06 -24.40
N SER A 172 -5.52 -2.31 -25.42
CA SER A 172 -4.13 -1.88 -25.66
C SER A 172 -3.75 -0.58 -24.95
N CYS A 173 -4.71 0.08 -24.29
CA CYS A 173 -4.44 1.30 -23.54
C CYS A 173 -3.62 1.04 -22.28
N ASP A 174 -2.72 1.98 -22.00
CA ASP A 174 -1.92 1.98 -20.78
C ASP A 174 -2.77 2.28 -19.54
N GLN A 175 -2.92 1.30 -18.65
CA GLN A 175 -3.75 1.40 -17.45
C GLN A 175 -2.99 1.92 -16.21
N SER A 176 -1.78 2.45 -16.36
CA SER A 176 -0.93 2.87 -15.22
C SER A 176 -1.42 4.13 -14.50
N SER A 177 -2.32 4.92 -15.08
CA SER A 177 -2.84 6.15 -14.49
C SER A 177 -4.30 6.40 -14.85
N TYR A 178 -5.05 6.91 -13.89
CA TYR A 178 -6.43 7.35 -14.05
C TYR A 178 -6.46 8.84 -14.37
N VAL A 179 -7.20 9.25 -15.41
CA VAL A 179 -7.28 10.63 -15.90
C VAL A 179 -8.74 11.05 -16.08
N ASP A 180 -9.00 12.36 -16.17
CA ASP A 180 -10.37 12.88 -16.29
C ASP A 180 -11.08 12.36 -17.54
N THR A 181 -10.33 12.18 -18.64
CA THR A 181 -10.80 11.58 -19.90
C THR A 181 -11.41 10.20 -19.71
N ASP A 182 -11.03 9.43 -18.67
CA ASP A 182 -11.61 8.11 -18.39
C ASP A 182 -13.12 8.21 -18.09
N ASN A 183 -13.57 9.28 -17.43
CA ASN A 183 -15.00 9.49 -17.16
C ASN A 183 -15.77 9.85 -18.43
N GLU A 184 -15.16 10.62 -19.33
CA GLU A 184 -15.76 10.99 -20.60
C GLU A 184 -15.90 9.80 -21.54
N ILE A 185 -14.88 8.93 -21.59
CA ILE A 185 -14.93 7.67 -22.33
C ILE A 185 -16.07 6.81 -21.81
N TYR A 186 -16.19 6.65 -20.49
CA TYR A 186 -17.28 5.89 -19.89
C TYR A 186 -18.66 6.43 -20.27
N GLY A 187 -18.84 7.75 -20.18
CA GLY A 187 -20.09 8.41 -20.55
C GLY A 187 -20.45 8.19 -22.03
N CYS A 188 -19.46 8.23 -22.93
CA CYS A 188 -19.70 7.97 -24.35
C CYS A 188 -20.01 6.49 -24.62
N LEU A 189 -19.40 5.55 -23.90
CA LEU A 189 -19.71 4.12 -24.02
C LEU A 189 -21.13 3.79 -23.53
N GLU A 190 -21.58 4.38 -22.42
CA GLU A 190 -22.97 4.21 -21.97
C GLU A 190 -23.96 4.86 -22.95
N GLN A 191 -23.65 6.04 -23.50
CA GLN A 191 -24.47 6.65 -24.56
C GLN A 191 -24.54 5.77 -25.81
N LEU A 192 -23.42 5.17 -26.23
CA LEU A 192 -23.40 4.23 -27.34
C LEU A 192 -24.29 3.02 -27.06
N LYS A 193 -24.18 2.44 -25.86
CA LYS A 193 -25.01 1.32 -25.42
C LYS A 193 -26.50 1.65 -25.42
N ASP A 194 -26.88 2.84 -24.98
CA ASP A 194 -28.27 3.28 -24.97
C ASP A 194 -28.80 3.48 -26.39
N GLN A 195 -28.02 4.07 -27.29
CA GLN A 195 -28.39 4.21 -28.70
C GLN A 195 -28.56 2.85 -29.39
N MET A 196 -27.71 1.88 -29.08
CA MET A 196 -27.81 0.52 -29.63
C MET A 196 -29.04 -0.26 -29.13
N LYS A 197 -29.64 0.15 -28.00
CA LYS A 197 -30.86 -0.47 -27.45
C LYS A 197 -32.16 0.18 -27.93
N ASN A 198 -32.08 1.40 -28.46
CA ASN A 198 -33.26 2.10 -28.95
C ASN A 198 -33.65 1.58 -30.34
N ASN A 199 -34.95 1.33 -30.55
CA ASN A 199 -35.46 0.80 -31.83
C ASN A 199 -35.30 1.76 -33.02
N GLU A 200 -34.99 3.03 -32.78
CA GLU A 200 -34.68 4.03 -33.80
C GLU A 200 -33.17 4.22 -33.88
N ILE A 201 -32.51 3.40 -34.71
CA ILE A 201 -31.07 3.47 -34.95
C ILE A 201 -30.78 4.71 -35.81
N GLU A 202 -30.30 5.77 -35.17
CA GLU A 202 -29.77 6.94 -35.88
C GLU A 202 -28.29 6.73 -36.23
N ASN A 203 -28.03 6.20 -37.42
CA ASN A 203 -26.69 5.85 -37.90
C ASN A 203 -25.66 6.99 -37.75
N GLU A 204 -26.05 8.24 -38.02
CA GLU A 204 -25.16 9.41 -37.86
C GLU A 204 -24.73 9.64 -36.41
N LYS A 205 -25.63 9.42 -35.44
CA LYS A 205 -25.31 9.55 -34.01
C LYS A 205 -24.35 8.47 -33.54
N ILE A 206 -24.54 7.22 -33.99
CA ILE A 206 -23.66 6.10 -33.63
C ILE A 206 -22.24 6.35 -34.14
N VAL A 207 -22.11 6.77 -35.40
CA VAL A 207 -20.80 7.10 -35.98
C VAL A 207 -20.13 8.23 -35.20
N ALA A 208 -20.85 9.31 -34.89
CA ALA A 208 -20.31 10.43 -34.12
C ALA A 208 -19.85 10.03 -32.71
N ILE A 209 -20.59 9.14 -32.02
CA ILE A 209 -20.20 8.63 -30.70
C ILE A 209 -18.94 7.75 -30.81
N CYS A 210 -18.87 6.87 -31.81
CA CYS A 210 -17.69 6.03 -32.07
C CYS A 210 -16.43 6.87 -32.34
N GLU A 211 -16.53 7.88 -33.21
CA GLU A 211 -15.42 8.80 -33.51
C GLU A 211 -14.97 9.55 -32.25
N LYS A 212 -15.93 10.01 -31.45
CA LYS A 212 -15.64 10.67 -30.16
C LYS A 212 -14.91 9.73 -29.20
N ILE A 213 -15.33 8.47 -29.08
CA ILE A 213 -14.65 7.47 -28.23
C ILE A 213 -13.20 7.28 -28.69
N VAL A 214 -12.97 7.11 -29.99
CA VAL A 214 -11.60 6.95 -30.54
C VAL A 214 -10.75 8.19 -30.27
N ALA A 215 -11.31 9.39 -30.44
CA ALA A 215 -10.62 10.64 -30.16
C ALA A 215 -10.25 10.77 -28.67
N LEU A 216 -11.18 10.43 -27.77
CA LEU A 216 -10.96 10.45 -26.33
C LEU A 216 -9.90 9.42 -25.90
N ILE A 217 -9.90 8.22 -26.48
CA ILE A 217 -8.86 7.21 -26.24
C ILE A 217 -7.47 7.75 -26.62
N LYS A 218 -7.37 8.46 -27.75
CA LYS A 218 -6.10 9.08 -28.19
C LYS A 218 -5.69 10.24 -27.29
N GLN A 219 -6.63 11.08 -26.88
CA GLN A 219 -6.39 12.16 -25.92
C GLN A 219 -5.87 11.60 -24.60
N ARG A 220 -6.52 10.57 -24.08
CA ARG A 220 -6.10 9.85 -22.87
C ARG A 220 -4.67 9.35 -22.97
N GLY A 221 -4.28 8.75 -24.10
CA GLY A 221 -2.89 8.31 -24.34
C GLY A 221 -1.88 9.46 -24.22
N THR A 222 -2.25 10.66 -24.67
CA THR A 222 -1.42 11.87 -24.55
C THR A 222 -1.33 12.34 -23.09
N GLU A 223 -2.46 12.37 -22.36
CA GLU A 223 -2.51 12.75 -20.95
C GLU A 223 -1.67 11.82 -20.07
N VAL A 224 -1.78 10.51 -20.28
CA VAL A 224 -0.99 9.51 -19.55
C VAL A 224 0.50 9.67 -19.86
N ASN A 225 0.87 9.95 -21.11
CA ASN A 225 2.28 10.17 -21.47
C ASN A 225 2.83 11.44 -20.82
N ASN A 226 2.05 12.52 -20.80
CA ASN A 226 2.43 13.76 -20.12
C ASN A 226 2.59 13.57 -18.60
N LEU A 227 1.73 12.78 -17.97
CA LEU A 227 1.84 12.43 -16.55
C LEU A 227 3.08 11.58 -16.23
N LYS A 228 3.59 10.82 -17.19
CA LYS A 228 4.83 10.04 -17.02
C LYS A 228 6.10 10.86 -17.20
N LEU A 229 6.03 11.96 -17.95
CA LEU A 229 7.14 12.87 -18.23
C LEU A 229 7.26 14.00 -17.19
N GLY A 230 6.21 14.21 -16.37
CA GLY A 230 6.20 15.12 -15.21
C GLY A 230 6.23 14.38 -13.88
#